data_AF-A0A9K3HVE0-F1
#
_entry.id   AF-A0A9K3HVE0-F1
#
_cell.length_a   1.000
_cell.length_b   1.000
_cell.length_c   1.000
_cell.angle_alpha   90.00
_cell.angle_beta   90.00
_cell.angle_gamma   90.00
#
_symmetry.space_group_name_H-M   'P 1'
#
loop_
_entity.id
_entity.type
_entity.pdbx_description
1 polymer ?
#
loop_
_entity_poly.entity_id
_entity_poly.type
_entity_poly.pdbx_seq_one_letter_code
_entity_poly.pdbx_strand_id
1 'polypeptide(L)'
;MIKSRVLKNGVQFGRRSGQWPQNPHFRPLENLKESARERHVIHKMVDFSGVFEDMCRLRCDHPRTEFQDQLEILLELETHGSDVNSLRIRLKEMLSLKDKLEALETGKKIPKIILRLSVLKLKNATKTLC
;
A
#
# COMPACT_ATOMS: atom_id res chain seq x y z
N MET A 1 -24.30 19.81 -3.01
CA MET A 1 -23.76 20.28 -4.30
C MET A 1 -22.25 20.44 -4.17
N ILE A 2 -21.52 19.34 -4.00
CA ILE A 2 -20.05 19.32 -4.03
C ILE A 2 -19.70 19.41 -5.51
N LYS A 3 -19.66 20.65 -6.02
CA LYS A 3 -19.67 20.95 -7.45
C LYS A 3 -18.49 20.27 -8.16
N SER A 4 -18.75 19.91 -9.40
CA SER A 4 -17.91 19.47 -10.55
C SER A 4 -16.50 20.12 -10.70
N ARG A 5 -16.06 20.97 -9.78
CA ARG A 5 -14.70 21.54 -9.68
C ARG A 5 -13.68 20.56 -9.13
N VAL A 6 -14.10 19.55 -8.36
CA VAL A 6 -13.21 18.54 -7.75
C VAL A 6 -12.58 17.61 -8.79
N LEU A 7 -13.26 17.38 -9.91
CA LEU A 7 -12.80 16.43 -10.95
C LEU A 7 -11.86 17.05 -12.00
N LYS A 8 -11.85 18.38 -12.17
CA LYS A 8 -11.01 19.04 -13.20
C LYS A 8 -9.57 19.34 -12.73
N ASN A 9 -9.33 19.35 -11.43
CA ASN A 9 -8.05 19.82 -10.86
C ASN A 9 -7.27 18.75 -10.07
N GLY A 10 -7.65 17.48 -10.20
CA GLY A 10 -7.04 16.41 -9.42
C GLY A 10 -7.51 16.44 -7.97
N VAL A 11 -7.93 15.29 -7.45
CA VAL A 11 -8.25 15.17 -6.02
C VAL A 11 -6.95 14.91 -5.29
N GLN A 12 -6.33 15.96 -4.77
CA GLN A 12 -5.25 15.85 -3.77
C GLN A 12 -5.87 15.40 -2.45
N PHE A 13 -5.67 14.12 -2.08
CA PHE A 13 -6.12 13.57 -0.81
C PHE A 13 -4.93 13.41 0.15
N GLY A 14 -5.03 14.05 1.31
CA GLY A 14 -4.00 14.10 2.35
C GLY A 14 -4.27 15.20 3.38
N ARG A 15 -5.36 15.08 4.16
CA ARG A 15 -5.61 15.94 5.34
C ARG A 15 -5.85 15.15 6.64
N ARG A 16 -5.34 13.93 6.72
CA ARG A 16 -5.00 13.30 7.99
C ARG A 16 -3.48 13.34 8.07
N SER A 17 -2.93 13.93 9.13
CA SER A 17 -1.49 14.00 9.38
C SER A 17 -0.89 12.58 9.28
N GLY A 18 -0.17 12.29 8.20
CA GLY A 18 0.41 10.97 7.91
C GLY A 18 -0.06 10.30 6.60
N GLN A 19 -1.04 10.83 5.87
CA GLN A 19 -1.44 10.28 4.56
C GLN A 19 -0.55 10.79 3.42
N TRP A 20 -0.01 9.87 2.63
CA TRP A 20 0.77 10.15 1.42
C TRP A 20 -0.12 10.88 0.40
N PRO A 21 0.22 12.13 0.00
CA PRO A 21 -0.59 12.88 -0.94
C PRO A 21 -0.60 12.18 -2.30
N GLN A 22 -1.79 11.79 -2.76
CA GLN A 22 -2.00 11.14 -4.05
C GLN A 22 -2.80 12.06 -4.98
N ASN A 23 -2.52 11.98 -6.28
CA ASN A 23 -3.29 12.66 -7.32
C ASN A 23 -3.60 11.69 -8.48
N PRO A 24 -4.49 10.70 -8.27
CA PRO A 24 -4.76 9.70 -9.30
C PRO A 24 -5.53 10.33 -10.46
N HIS A 25 -5.17 9.95 -11.69
CA HIS A 25 -5.79 10.55 -12.87
C HIS A 25 -7.20 10.01 -13.18
N PHE A 26 -7.58 8.85 -12.66
CA PHE A 26 -8.90 8.22 -12.82
C PHE A 26 -9.48 8.14 -14.24
N ARG A 27 -8.66 8.33 -15.29
CA ARG A 27 -9.01 8.20 -16.72
C ARG A 27 -9.93 7.01 -17.06
N PRO A 28 -9.75 5.80 -16.50
CA PRO A 28 -10.66 4.68 -16.79
C PRO A 28 -12.13 4.92 -16.42
N LEU A 29 -12.43 5.94 -15.61
CA LEU A 29 -13.77 6.27 -15.13
C LEU A 29 -14.44 7.41 -15.92
N GLU A 30 -13.79 7.97 -16.95
CA GLU A 30 -14.30 9.12 -17.71
C GLU A 30 -15.65 8.85 -18.38
N ASN A 31 -15.88 7.61 -18.82
CA ASN A 31 -17.11 7.19 -19.49
C ASN A 31 -18.30 6.96 -18.55
N LEU A 32 -18.09 7.03 -17.22
CA LEU A 32 -19.15 6.85 -16.23
C LEU A 32 -19.95 8.14 -16.00
N LYS A 33 -21.24 7.98 -15.67
CA LYS A 33 -22.07 9.07 -15.12
C LYS A 33 -21.40 9.65 -13.88
N GLU A 34 -21.53 10.96 -13.67
CA GLU A 34 -20.83 11.70 -12.60
C GLU A 34 -21.00 11.05 -11.22
N SER A 35 -22.21 10.64 -10.85
CA SER A 35 -22.49 9.98 -9.57
C SER A 35 -21.83 8.59 -9.43
N ALA A 36 -21.71 7.84 -10.53
CA ALA A 36 -21.03 6.55 -10.53
C ALA A 36 -19.50 6.70 -10.50
N ARG A 37 -18.97 7.72 -11.18
CA ARG A 37 -17.55 8.09 -11.16
C ARG A 37 -17.12 8.54 -9.77
N GLU A 38 -17.89 9.43 -9.13
CA GLU A 38 -17.62 9.90 -7.77
C GLU A 38 -17.55 8.73 -6.79
N ARG A 39 -18.52 7.80 -6.86
CA ARG A 39 -18.52 6.60 -6.02
C ARG A 39 -17.29 5.74 -6.23
N HIS A 40 -16.88 5.51 -7.48
CA HIS A 40 -15.68 4.72 -7.78
C HIS A 40 -14.41 5.39 -7.25
N VAL A 41 -14.29 6.71 -7.42
CA VAL A 41 -13.16 7.47 -6.90
C VAL A 41 -13.08 7.34 -5.38
N ILE A 42 -14.19 7.52 -4.67
CA ILE A 42 -14.25 7.35 -3.21
C ILE A 42 -13.86 5.93 -2.81
N HIS A 43 -14.37 4.91 -3.52
CA HIS A 43 -14.04 3.52 -3.22
C HIS A 43 -12.53 3.25 -3.38
N LYS A 44 -11.92 3.70 -4.47
CA LYS A 44 -10.47 3.55 -4.70
C LYS A 44 -9.63 4.32 -3.68
N MET A 45 -10.13 5.45 -3.18
CA MET A 45 -9.48 6.16 -2.08
C MET A 45 -9.54 5.38 -0.77
N VAL A 46 -10.67 4.74 -0.48
CA VAL A 46 -10.82 3.87 0.69
C VAL A 46 -9.89 2.65 0.58
N ASP A 47 -9.85 2.00 -0.58
CA ASP A 47 -8.95 0.87 -0.85
C ASP A 47 -7.48 1.26 -0.60
N PHE A 48 -7.03 2.40 -1.16
CA PHE A 48 -5.66 2.88 -0.96
C PHE A 48 -5.35 3.14 0.53
N SER A 49 -6.27 3.79 1.26
CA SER A 49 -6.09 4.05 2.69
C SER A 49 -6.02 2.75 3.50
N GLY A 50 -6.89 1.78 3.19
CA GLY A 50 -6.90 0.47 3.83
C GLY A 50 -5.58 -0.26 3.61
N VAL A 51 -5.10 -0.30 2.36
CA VAL A 51 -3.82 -0.91 2.01
C VAL A 51 -2.65 -0.26 2.75
N PHE A 52 -2.62 1.07 2.80
CA PHE A 52 -1.60 1.80 3.53
C PHE A 52 -1.60 1.45 5.04
N GLU A 53 -2.77 1.45 5.67
CA GLU A 53 -2.93 1.09 7.09
C GLU A 53 -2.55 -0.39 7.36
N ASP A 54 -2.94 -1.30 6.46
CA ASP A 54 -2.58 -2.71 6.52
C ASP A 54 -1.06 -2.89 6.41
N MET A 55 -0.39 -2.20 5.49
CA MET A 55 1.07 -2.22 5.38
C MET A 55 1.78 -1.66 6.62
N CYS A 56 1.22 -0.64 7.28
CA CYS A 56 1.76 -0.16 8.56
C CYS A 56 1.68 -1.24 9.65
N ARG A 57 0.69 -2.13 9.56
CA ARG A 57 0.46 -3.23 10.51
C ARG A 57 1.18 -4.52 10.17
N LEU A 58 1.44 -4.81 8.88
CA LEU A 58 2.02 -6.07 8.42
C LEU A 58 3.36 -6.38 9.12
N ARG A 59 3.51 -7.63 9.53
CA ARG A 59 4.70 -8.16 10.21
C ARG A 59 5.09 -9.51 9.64
N CYS A 60 6.32 -9.96 9.89
CA CYS A 60 6.84 -11.21 9.31
C CYS A 60 6.09 -12.48 9.74
N ASP A 61 5.41 -12.44 10.89
CA ASP A 61 4.54 -13.49 11.42
C ASP A 61 3.15 -13.55 10.76
N HIS A 62 2.77 -12.54 9.97
CA HIS A 62 1.53 -12.60 9.19
C HIS A 62 1.67 -13.60 8.03
N PRO A 63 0.58 -14.25 7.62
CA PRO A 63 0.59 -15.22 6.53
C PRO A 63 0.99 -14.56 5.20
N ARG A 64 1.64 -15.33 4.32
CA ARG A 64 2.08 -14.85 3.01
C ARG A 64 0.92 -14.34 2.15
N THR A 65 -0.26 -14.91 2.31
CA THR A 65 -1.48 -14.54 1.58
C THR A 65 -1.84 -13.08 1.80
N GLU A 66 -1.73 -12.57 3.03
CA GLU A 66 -2.01 -11.14 3.30
C GLU A 66 -1.08 -10.21 2.53
N PHE A 67 0.19 -10.58 2.31
CA PHE A 67 1.08 -9.77 1.48
C PHE A 67 0.69 -9.80 -0.01
N GLN A 68 0.17 -10.94 -0.48
CA GLN A 68 -0.25 -11.13 -1.87
C GLN A 68 -1.56 -10.38 -2.15
N ASP A 69 -2.53 -10.45 -1.24
CA ASP A 69 -3.80 -9.72 -1.32
C ASP A 69 -3.54 -8.21 -1.45
N GLN A 70 -2.62 -7.68 -0.65
CA GLN A 70 -2.25 -6.26 -0.69
C GLN A 70 -1.55 -5.89 -2.01
N LEU A 71 -0.73 -6.78 -2.59
CA LEU A 71 -0.13 -6.56 -3.91
C LEU A 71 -1.18 -6.52 -5.02
N GLU A 72 -2.23 -7.34 -4.92
CA GLU A 72 -3.32 -7.37 -5.88
C GLU A 72 -4.13 -6.06 -5.85
N ILE A 73 -4.47 -5.58 -4.65
CA ILE A 73 -5.17 -4.29 -4.51
C ILE A 73 -4.31 -3.14 -5.05
N LEU A 74 -2.99 -3.13 -4.78
CA LEU A 74 -2.09 -2.12 -5.33
C LEU A 74 -2.04 -2.16 -6.86
N LEU A 75 -2.11 -3.35 -7.47
CA LEU A 75 -2.14 -3.48 -8.93
C LEU A 75 -3.42 -2.87 -9.51
N GLU A 76 -4.57 -3.14 -8.92
CA GLU A 76 -5.84 -2.54 -9.32
C GLU A 76 -5.79 -1.00 -9.18
N LEU A 77 -5.28 -0.49 -8.07
CA LEU A 77 -5.13 0.95 -7.83
C LEU A 77 -4.22 1.65 -8.84
N GLU A 78 -3.16 0.99 -9.29
CA GLU A 78 -2.27 1.50 -10.35
C GLU A 78 -3.01 1.67 -11.68
N THR A 79 -3.90 0.73 -12.05
CA THR A 79 -4.68 0.86 -13.28
C THR A 79 -5.60 2.08 -13.28
N HIS A 80 -5.97 2.58 -12.10
CA HIS A 80 -6.75 3.80 -11.92
C HIS A 80 -5.90 5.07 -11.75
N GLY A 81 -4.57 4.95 -11.87
CA GLY A 81 -3.61 6.05 -11.87
C GLY A 81 -3.03 6.42 -10.52
N SER A 82 -3.15 5.55 -9.51
CA SER A 82 -2.53 5.76 -8.20
C SER A 82 -1.03 5.50 -8.26
N ASP A 83 -0.21 6.34 -7.63
CA ASP A 83 1.23 6.06 -7.49
C ASP A 83 1.45 5.09 -6.32
N VAL A 84 1.63 3.83 -6.67
CA VAL A 84 1.80 2.72 -5.72
C VAL A 84 3.21 2.14 -5.72
N ASN A 85 4.15 2.72 -6.47
CA ASN A 85 5.44 2.09 -6.71
C ASN A 85 6.25 1.93 -5.42
N SER A 86 6.25 2.95 -4.57
CA SER A 86 6.90 2.93 -3.25
C SER A 86 6.32 1.83 -2.34
N LEU A 87 5.00 1.69 -2.31
CA LEU A 87 4.28 0.68 -1.55
C LEU A 87 4.59 -0.72 -2.06
N ARG A 88 4.58 -0.90 -3.39
CA ARG A 88 4.88 -2.18 -4.05
C ARG A 88 6.30 -2.64 -3.81
N ILE A 89 7.29 -1.76 -3.97
CA ILE A 89 8.70 -2.08 -3.70
C ILE A 89 8.84 -2.55 -2.26
N ARG A 90 8.26 -1.82 -1.31
CA ARG A 90 8.33 -2.14 0.10
C ARG A 90 7.68 -3.48 0.45
N LEU A 91 6.51 -3.76 -0.11
CA LEU A 91 5.81 -5.02 0.12
C LEU A 91 6.60 -6.22 -0.44
N LYS A 92 7.26 -6.04 -1.60
CA LYS A 92 8.20 -7.04 -2.15
C LYS A 92 9.44 -7.23 -1.27
N GLU A 93 9.99 -6.17 -0.69
CA GLU A 93 11.11 -6.29 0.27
C GLU A 93 10.69 -7.09 1.52
N MET A 94 9.49 -6.86 2.05
CA MET A 94 8.95 -7.61 3.19
C MET A 94 8.80 -9.10 2.85
N LEU A 95 8.26 -9.42 1.66
CA LEU A 95 8.16 -10.80 1.18
C LEU A 95 9.53 -11.46 1.01
N SER A 96 10.51 -10.77 0.40
CA SER A 96 11.88 -11.30 0.25
C SER A 96 12.52 -11.61 1.60
N LEU A 97 12.24 -10.81 2.62
CA LEU A 97 12.72 -11.07 3.97
C LEU A 97 12.02 -12.27 4.59
N LYS A 98 10.71 -12.40 4.41
CA LYS A 98 9.96 -13.57 4.86
C LYS A 98 10.51 -14.85 4.23
N ASP A 99 10.76 -14.86 2.91
CA ASP A 99 11.38 -15.99 2.21
C ASP A 99 12.74 -16.36 2.82
N LYS A 100 13.56 -15.35 3.16
CA LYS A 100 14.83 -15.57 3.86
C LYS A 100 14.62 -16.13 5.27
N LEU A 101 13.62 -15.67 6.02
CA LEU A 101 13.31 -16.20 7.36
C LEU A 101 12.93 -17.69 7.28
N GLU A 102 12.02 -18.04 6.39
CA GLU A 102 11.53 -19.42 6.21
C GLU A 102 12.66 -20.36 5.73
N ALA A 103 13.52 -19.88 4.82
CA ALA A 103 14.72 -20.61 4.39
C ALA A 103 15.74 -20.82 5.54
N LEU A 104 15.79 -19.91 6.51
CA LEU A 104 16.68 -20.02 7.67
C LEU A 104 16.12 -20.95 8.75
N GLU A 105 14.80 -20.95 8.96
CA GLU A 105 14.10 -21.88 9.85
C GLU A 105 14.23 -23.32 9.38
N THR A 106 14.26 -23.53 8.07
CA THR A 106 14.49 -24.84 7.44
C THR A 106 15.98 -25.21 7.33
N GLY A 107 16.91 -24.24 7.48
CA GLY A 107 18.29 -24.37 7.00
C GLY A 107 19.43 -24.41 8.03
N LYS A 108 19.47 -23.57 9.09
CA LYS A 108 20.55 -23.56 10.12
C LYS A 108 20.36 -22.43 11.15
N LYS A 109 20.79 -22.68 12.40
CA LYS A 109 20.79 -21.74 13.55
C LYS A 109 21.58 -20.44 13.26
N ILE A 110 20.92 -19.42 12.69
CA ILE A 110 21.45 -18.05 12.72
C ILE A 110 21.14 -17.43 14.10
N PRO A 111 22.08 -16.71 14.73
CA PRO A 111 21.82 -16.02 15.99
C PRO A 111 20.62 -15.08 15.83
N LYS A 112 19.60 -15.23 16.70
CA LYS A 112 18.37 -14.41 16.77
C LYS A 112 18.63 -12.90 16.69
N ILE A 113 19.84 -12.45 17.02
CA ILE A 113 20.34 -11.08 16.93
C ILE A 113 20.35 -10.53 15.49
N ILE A 114 20.82 -11.29 14.49
CA ILE A 114 20.88 -10.81 13.09
C ILE A 114 19.46 -10.66 12.52
N LEU A 115 18.58 -11.62 12.86
CA LEU A 115 17.15 -11.55 12.58
C LEU A 115 16.53 -10.27 13.15
N ARG A 116 16.81 -10.00 14.43
CA ARG A 116 16.24 -8.87 15.17
C ARG A 116 16.74 -7.54 14.62
N LEU A 117 17.99 -7.45 14.18
CA LEU A 117 18.54 -6.26 13.52
C LEU A 117 17.91 -6.01 12.13
N SER A 118 17.73 -7.04 11.31
CA SER A 118 17.05 -6.91 10.00
C SER A 118 15.58 -6.52 10.15
N VAL A 119 14.89 -7.13 11.13
CA VAL A 119 13.51 -6.78 11.49
C VAL A 119 13.43 -5.36 12.06
N LEU A 120 14.38 -4.93 12.89
CA LEU A 120 14.44 -3.55 13.41
C LEU A 120 14.71 -2.53 12.29
N LYS A 121 15.57 -2.84 11.32
CA LYS A 121 15.77 -2.00 10.13
C LYS A 121 14.46 -1.84 9.35
N LEU A 122 13.65 -2.91 9.23
CA LEU A 122 12.34 -2.81 8.59
C LEU A 122 11.31 -2.03 9.42
N LYS A 123 11.29 -2.23 10.74
CA LYS A 123 10.45 -1.47 11.67
C LYS A 123 10.77 0.02 11.62
N ASN A 124 12.04 0.38 11.46
CA ASN A 124 12.45 1.78 11.33
C ASN A 124 12.11 2.35 9.95
N ALA A 125 12.19 1.54 8.89
CA ALA A 125 11.79 1.98 7.56
C ALA A 125 10.25 2.05 7.38
N THR A 126 9.46 1.32 8.19
CA THR A 126 7.98 1.44 8.23
C THR A 126 7.58 2.70 8.98
N LYS A 127 8.35 3.10 10.01
CA LYS A 127 8.20 4.37 10.74
C LYS A 127 8.49 5.65 9.93
N THR A 128 9.08 5.52 8.75
CA THR A 128 9.28 6.65 7.82
C THR A 128 8.13 6.82 6.83
N LEU A 129 7.25 5.82 6.75
CA LEU A 129 6.06 5.86 5.90
C LEU A 129 4.80 6.16 6.73
N CYS A 130 4.71 5.59 7.94
CA CYS A 130 3.74 5.85 9.00
C CYS A 130 4.50 6.47 10.19
#